data_AF-A0A1V3IL13-F1
#
_entry.id   AF-A0A1V3IL13-F1
#
_cell.length_a   1.000
_cell.length_b   1.000
_cell.length_c   1.000
_cell.angle_alpha   90.00
_cell.angle_beta   90.00
_cell.angle_gamma   90.00
#
_symmetry.space_group_name_H-M   'P 1'
#
loop_
_entity.id
_entity.type
_entity.pdbx_description
1 polymer ?
#
loop_
_entity_poly.entity_id
_entity_poly.type
_entity_poly.pdbx_seq_one_letter_code
_entity_poly.pdbx_strand_id
1 'polypeptide(L)'
;MKHPVDNPQFIQRYMYIDKLSKSKIFPLFFGFFWAALCWGVGSMSYYQILQAEAEQKEIRLWRPLARIYELAGADAVLLISLLLGVGALYFGWRNYKIKNSPLRRDKSANDEIFEPQDKRFYKATEQDIRDLEKQIGFLLPQDYRAFLLRYNGGFPTACVLNDNIIIDYFYYLVTDNREVRLSDVFKKVPNYGYGLPIATTLAGDILILSAEGEILFFDIEIMTDDDGAFISEIEYEPEWVTESFTALLEQLY
;
A
#
# COMPACT_ATOMS: atom_id res chain seq x y z
N MET A 1 -0.87 13.85 28.80
CA MET A 1 -0.69 12.55 28.12
C MET A 1 0.51 12.68 27.19
N LYS A 2 1.45 11.73 27.17
CA LYS A 2 2.60 11.80 26.26
C LYS A 2 2.12 11.48 24.84
N HIS A 3 2.60 12.24 23.86
CA HIS A 3 2.23 12.09 22.45
C HIS A 3 2.56 10.66 21.97
N PRO A 4 1.71 9.99 21.17
CA PRO A 4 1.96 8.64 20.67
C PRO A 4 3.28 8.50 19.88
N VAL A 5 3.71 9.60 19.25
CA VAL A 5 4.94 9.72 18.46
C VAL A 5 6.22 9.60 19.29
N ASP A 6 6.12 9.81 20.61
CA ASP A 6 7.22 9.66 21.55
C ASP A 6 7.37 8.22 22.09
N ASN A 7 6.52 7.29 21.64
CA ASN A 7 6.60 5.89 22.05
C ASN A 7 7.42 5.05 21.05
N PRO A 8 8.67 4.67 21.38
CA PRO A 8 9.52 3.87 20.49
C PRO A 8 8.97 2.46 20.21
N GLN A 9 8.11 1.91 21.08
CA GLN A 9 7.47 0.61 20.85
C GLN A 9 6.34 0.65 19.82
N PHE A 10 5.68 1.82 19.66
CA PHE A 10 4.74 2.05 18.57
C PHE A 10 5.52 1.97 17.25
N ILE A 11 6.60 2.74 17.11
CA ILE A 11 7.44 2.80 15.90
C ILE A 11 8.05 1.43 15.52
N GLN A 12 8.45 0.60 16.49
CA GLN A 12 9.04 -0.71 16.19
C GLN A 12 8.06 -1.75 15.63
N ARG A 13 6.77 -1.69 15.98
CA ARG A 13 5.76 -2.62 15.44
C ARG A 13 5.32 -2.26 14.01
N TYR A 14 5.35 -0.97 13.66
CA TYR A 14 4.85 -0.47 12.37
C TYR A 14 5.93 -0.26 11.29
N MET A 15 7.23 -0.29 11.62
CA MET A 15 8.32 -0.14 10.63
C MET A 15 9.02 -1.44 10.19
N TYR A 16 8.79 -2.60 10.83
CA TYR A 16 9.70 -3.77 10.68
C TYR A 16 9.09 -5.08 10.20
N ILE A 17 7.85 -5.12 9.68
CA ILE A 17 7.29 -6.36 9.12
C ILE A 17 7.95 -6.75 7.78
N ASP A 18 8.63 -5.81 7.10
CA ASP A 18 9.35 -6.10 5.86
C ASP A 18 10.65 -6.93 6.06
N LYS A 19 10.99 -7.25 7.32
CA LYS A 19 12.14 -8.13 7.63
C LYS A 19 11.85 -9.63 7.55
N LEU A 20 10.61 -10.06 7.32
CA LEU A 20 10.28 -11.49 7.36
C LEU A 20 10.79 -12.31 6.16
N SER A 21 11.18 -11.68 5.05
CA SER A 21 11.96 -12.36 4.01
C SER A 21 12.68 -11.37 3.11
N LYS A 22 14.02 -11.29 3.23
CA LYS A 22 14.90 -10.58 2.27
C LYS A 22 14.82 -11.14 0.84
N SER A 23 14.22 -12.31 0.65
CA SER A 23 14.18 -13.02 -0.63
C SER A 23 12.90 -12.70 -1.41
N LYS A 24 13.07 -12.19 -2.64
CA LYS A 24 11.99 -11.89 -3.60
C LYS A 24 11.27 -13.15 -4.12
N ILE A 25 11.90 -14.31 -4.02
CA ILE A 25 11.39 -15.58 -4.55
C ILE A 25 10.71 -16.46 -3.48
N PHE A 26 10.90 -16.12 -2.21
CA PHE A 26 10.37 -16.90 -1.08
C PHE A 26 8.85 -17.10 -1.11
N PRO A 27 8.01 -16.09 -1.46
CA PRO A 27 6.55 -16.31 -1.52
C PRO A 27 6.14 -17.34 -2.58
N LEU A 28 6.89 -17.42 -3.68
CA LEU A 28 6.64 -18.40 -4.73
C LEU A 28 6.97 -19.81 -4.23
N PHE A 29 8.14 -20.00 -3.62
CA PHE A 29 8.52 -21.28 -3.01
C PHE A 29 7.56 -21.72 -1.92
N PHE A 30 7.11 -20.78 -1.09
CA PHE A 30 6.14 -21.07 -0.04
C PHE A 30 4.81 -21.53 -0.64
N GLY A 31 4.29 -20.84 -1.66
CA GLY A 31 3.08 -21.28 -2.38
C GLY A 31 3.23 -22.66 -3.02
N PHE A 32 4.36 -22.94 -3.67
CA PHE A 32 4.67 -24.26 -4.23
C PHE A 32 4.73 -25.36 -3.17
N PHE A 33 5.40 -25.08 -2.05
CA PHE A 33 5.52 -26.03 -0.94
C PHE A 33 4.14 -26.40 -0.37
N TRP A 34 3.28 -25.42 -0.13
CA TRP A 34 1.92 -25.68 0.37
C TRP A 34 1.04 -26.39 -0.64
N ALA A 35 1.16 -26.07 -1.93
CA ALA A 35 0.43 -26.76 -2.97
C ALA A 35 0.81 -28.25 -3.04
N ALA A 36 2.11 -28.56 -2.98
CA ALA A 36 2.59 -29.93 -2.94
C ALA A 36 2.11 -30.68 -1.68
N LEU A 37 2.08 -30.00 -0.53
CA LEU A 37 1.60 -30.60 0.71
C LEU A 37 0.09 -30.88 0.66
N CYS A 38 -0.71 -29.93 0.15
CA CYS A 38 -2.14 -30.14 -0.07
C CYS A 38 -2.38 -31.33 -0.99
N TRP A 39 -1.81 -31.35 -2.19
CA TRP A 39 -2.01 -32.45 -3.13
C TRP A 39 -1.50 -33.79 -2.59
N GLY A 40 -0.34 -33.83 -1.93
CA GLY A 40 0.18 -35.05 -1.32
C GLY A 40 -0.75 -35.61 -0.25
N VAL A 41 -1.23 -34.77 0.67
CA VAL A 41 -2.17 -35.19 1.72
C VAL A 41 -3.52 -35.61 1.14
N GLY A 42 -4.05 -34.85 0.17
CA GLY A 42 -5.32 -35.15 -0.49
C GLY A 42 -5.29 -36.46 -1.27
N SER A 43 -4.26 -36.66 -2.10
CA SER A 43 -4.10 -37.90 -2.88
C SER A 43 -3.87 -39.11 -1.98
N MET A 44 -3.08 -38.98 -0.90
CA MET A 44 -2.89 -40.07 0.06
C MET A 44 -4.20 -40.41 0.79
N SER A 45 -4.95 -39.40 1.21
CA SER A 45 -6.24 -39.58 1.89
C SER A 45 -7.25 -40.23 0.95
N TYR A 46 -7.32 -39.80 -0.30
CA TYR A 46 -8.17 -40.40 -1.33
C TYR A 46 -7.83 -41.87 -1.57
N TYR A 47 -6.54 -42.20 -1.69
CA TYR A 47 -6.09 -43.58 -1.87
C TYR A 47 -6.46 -44.46 -0.67
N GLN A 48 -6.29 -43.97 0.55
CA GLN A 48 -6.69 -44.69 1.77
C GLN A 48 -8.20 -44.95 1.82
N ILE A 49 -9.01 -43.98 1.37
CA ILE A 49 -10.46 -44.14 1.28
C ILE A 49 -10.81 -45.24 0.27
N LEU A 50 -10.26 -45.20 -0.94
CA LEU A 50 -10.51 -46.23 -1.96
C LEU A 50 -10.11 -47.63 -1.49
N GLN A 51 -8.96 -47.76 -0.83
CA GLN A 51 -8.51 -49.03 -0.30
C GLN A 51 -9.43 -49.55 0.80
N ALA A 52 -9.86 -48.68 1.71
CA ALA A 52 -10.77 -49.05 2.79
C ALA A 52 -12.17 -49.41 2.28
N GLU A 53 -12.69 -48.71 1.26
CA GLU A 53 -13.96 -49.04 0.60
C GLU A 53 -13.89 -50.38 -0.12
N ALA A 54 -12.80 -50.67 -0.84
CA ALA A 54 -12.60 -51.95 -1.51
C ALA A 54 -12.47 -53.13 -0.53
N GLU A 55 -11.88 -52.89 0.64
CA GLU A 55 -11.65 -53.92 1.67
C GLU A 55 -12.76 -53.97 2.74
N GLN A 56 -13.80 -53.14 2.65
CA GLN A 56 -14.86 -52.95 3.67
C GLN A 56 -14.30 -52.71 5.09
N LYS A 57 -13.23 -51.93 5.20
CA LYS A 57 -12.56 -51.61 6.48
C LYS A 57 -12.96 -50.23 6.99
N GLU A 58 -12.78 -50.01 8.29
CA GLU A 58 -12.96 -48.68 8.88
C GLU A 58 -11.95 -47.67 8.33
N ILE A 59 -12.45 -46.52 7.89
CA ILE A 59 -11.64 -45.43 7.35
C ILE A 59 -11.12 -44.56 8.50
N ARG A 60 -9.79 -44.47 8.64
CA ARG A 60 -9.14 -43.55 9.60
C ARG A 60 -8.65 -42.29 8.88
N LEU A 61 -9.46 -41.25 8.90
CA LEU A 61 -9.10 -39.91 8.39
C LEU A 61 -8.82 -38.93 9.54
N TRP A 62 -8.05 -37.89 9.23
CA TRP A 62 -7.94 -36.73 10.12
C TRP A 62 -9.29 -36.01 10.23
N ARG A 63 -9.64 -35.49 11.41
CA ARG A 63 -10.99 -34.96 11.70
C ARG A 63 -11.58 -34.00 10.64
N PRO A 64 -10.82 -33.07 10.05
CA PRO A 64 -11.35 -32.19 9.00
C PRO A 64 -11.69 -32.94 7.71
N LEU A 65 -10.83 -33.88 7.30
CA LEU A 65 -11.02 -34.72 6.11
C LEU A 65 -12.18 -35.69 6.30
N ALA A 66 -12.34 -36.26 7.50
CA ALA A 66 -13.49 -37.10 7.86
C ALA A 66 -14.82 -36.38 7.63
N ARG A 67 -14.95 -35.12 8.10
CA ARG A 67 -16.19 -34.34 7.89
C ARG A 67 -16.49 -34.08 6.43
N ILE A 68 -15.47 -33.80 5.62
CA ILE A 68 -15.63 -33.58 4.18
C ILE A 68 -16.10 -34.87 3.52
N TYR A 69 -15.46 -36.00 3.86
CA TYR A 69 -15.82 -37.32 3.35
C TYR A 69 -17.26 -37.70 3.73
N GLU A 70 -17.66 -37.51 4.99
CA GLU A 70 -19.02 -37.79 5.46
C GLU A 70 -20.09 -36.97 4.72
N LEU A 71 -19.76 -35.73 4.33
CA LEU A 71 -20.69 -34.83 3.65
C LEU A 71 -20.80 -35.09 2.15
N ALA A 72 -19.69 -35.40 1.48
CA ALA A 72 -19.61 -35.33 0.03
C ALA A 72 -18.75 -36.44 -0.63
N GLY A 73 -18.28 -37.41 0.15
CA GLY A 73 -17.57 -38.59 -0.33
C GLY A 73 -16.10 -38.37 -0.67
N ALA A 74 -15.47 -39.42 -1.21
CA ALA A 74 -14.04 -39.47 -1.54
C ALA A 74 -13.64 -38.42 -2.58
N ASP A 75 -14.47 -38.25 -3.60
CA ASP A 75 -14.19 -37.33 -4.71
C ASP A 75 -14.15 -35.87 -4.24
N ALA A 76 -14.96 -35.51 -3.25
CA ALA A 76 -14.96 -34.17 -2.66
C ALA A 76 -13.66 -33.88 -1.88
N VAL A 77 -13.11 -34.88 -1.19
CA VAL A 77 -11.81 -34.76 -0.50
C VAL A 77 -10.70 -34.44 -1.50
N LEU A 78 -10.68 -35.14 -2.64
CA LEU A 78 -9.69 -34.92 -3.69
C LEU A 78 -9.87 -33.54 -4.35
N LEU A 79 -11.11 -33.17 -4.70
CA LEU A 79 -11.44 -31.88 -5.32
C LEU A 79 -11.06 -30.69 -4.45
N ILE A 80 -11.42 -30.71 -3.16
CA ILE A 80 -11.10 -29.62 -2.23
C ILE A 80 -9.58 -29.50 -2.07
N SER A 81 -8.87 -30.63 -1.98
CA SER A 81 -7.42 -30.63 -1.89
C SER A 81 -6.74 -30.07 -3.14
N LEU A 82 -7.28 -30.37 -4.32
CA LEU A 82 -6.83 -29.80 -5.60
C LEU A 82 -7.02 -28.29 -5.62
N LEU A 83 -8.22 -27.81 -5.25
CA LEU A 83 -8.56 -26.39 -5.19
C LEU A 83 -7.69 -25.62 -4.19
N LEU A 84 -7.44 -26.19 -3.01
CA LEU A 84 -6.55 -25.58 -2.02
C LEU A 84 -5.11 -25.45 -2.54
N GLY A 85 -4.61 -26.46 -3.26
CA GLY A 85 -3.28 -26.37 -3.88
C GLY A 85 -3.20 -25.33 -4.98
N VAL A 86 -4.22 -25.22 -5.83
CA VAL A 86 -4.33 -24.14 -6.84
C VAL A 86 -4.40 -22.77 -6.17
N GLY A 87 -5.18 -22.64 -5.09
CA GLY A 87 -5.24 -21.43 -4.28
C GLY A 87 -3.88 -21.04 -3.70
N ALA A 88 -3.13 -22.01 -3.14
CA ALA A 88 -1.78 -21.79 -2.62
C ALA A 88 -0.79 -21.32 -3.70
N LEU A 89 -0.85 -21.91 -4.91
CA LEU A 89 -0.07 -21.45 -6.06
C LEU A 89 -0.46 -20.03 -6.47
N TYR A 90 -1.76 -19.73 -6.54
CA TYR A 90 -2.27 -18.40 -6.87
C TYR A 90 -1.80 -17.36 -5.85
N PHE A 91 -1.90 -17.63 -4.55
CA PHE A 91 -1.41 -16.73 -3.51
C PHE A 91 0.11 -16.57 -3.54
N GLY A 92 0.85 -17.66 -3.74
CA GLY A 92 2.32 -17.61 -3.90
C GLY A 92 2.74 -16.79 -5.11
N TRP A 93 2.09 -17.00 -6.25
CA TRP A 93 2.30 -16.24 -7.49
C TRP A 93 1.85 -14.78 -7.37
N ARG A 94 0.71 -14.49 -6.74
CA ARG A 94 0.22 -13.14 -6.49
C ARG A 94 1.19 -12.38 -5.59
N ASN A 95 1.65 -12.97 -4.50
CA ASN A 95 2.63 -12.34 -3.61
C ASN A 95 3.99 -12.18 -4.27
N TYR A 96 4.42 -13.18 -5.07
CA TYR A 96 5.61 -13.06 -5.91
C TYR A 96 5.45 -11.93 -6.93
N LYS A 97 4.30 -11.82 -7.58
CA LYS A 97 3.96 -10.78 -8.54
C LYS A 97 3.87 -9.42 -7.85
N ILE A 98 3.31 -9.28 -6.66
CA ILE A 98 3.33 -7.99 -5.93
C ILE A 98 4.78 -7.57 -5.63
N LYS A 99 5.65 -8.51 -5.27
CA LYS A 99 7.08 -8.22 -5.01
C LYS A 99 7.96 -8.05 -6.26
N ASN A 100 7.53 -8.57 -7.41
CA ASN A 100 8.30 -8.55 -8.67
C ASN A 100 7.61 -7.84 -9.82
N SER A 101 6.38 -7.36 -9.63
CA SER A 101 5.72 -6.42 -10.52
C SER A 101 6.57 -5.16 -10.44
N PRO A 102 7.15 -4.72 -11.55
CA PRO A 102 7.42 -3.30 -11.66
C PRO A 102 6.05 -2.65 -11.51
N LEU A 103 5.90 -1.70 -10.58
CA LEU A 103 4.88 -0.66 -10.73
C LEU A 103 4.87 -0.31 -12.22
N ARG A 104 3.70 -0.43 -12.85
CA ARG A 104 3.50 -0.23 -14.28
C ARG A 104 3.73 1.26 -14.56
N ARG A 105 5.00 1.67 -14.56
CA ARG A 105 5.50 2.83 -15.29
C ARG A 105 5.31 2.44 -16.74
N ASP A 106 4.30 3.01 -17.40
CA ASP A 106 4.26 3.01 -18.85
C ASP A 106 5.54 3.68 -19.32
N LYS A 107 6.49 2.83 -19.73
CA LYS A 107 7.76 3.21 -20.31
C LYS A 107 7.48 3.73 -21.71
N SER A 108 7.24 5.03 -21.82
CA SER A 108 7.64 5.75 -23.03
C SER A 108 9.16 5.56 -23.16
N ALA A 109 9.57 5.01 -24.29
CA ALA A 109 10.95 4.68 -24.59
C ALA A 109 11.75 5.99 -24.71
N ASN A 110 12.27 6.50 -23.59
CA ASN A 110 13.42 7.41 -23.55
C ASN A 110 13.98 7.69 -22.14
N ASP A 111 13.36 7.25 -21.05
CA ASP A 111 13.90 7.59 -19.72
C ASP A 111 14.89 6.57 -19.16
N GLU A 112 16.09 7.10 -18.92
CA GLU A 112 17.16 6.50 -18.14
C GLU A 112 16.64 5.99 -16.78
N ILE A 113 17.31 4.95 -16.33
CA ILE A 113 16.96 4.12 -15.19
C ILE A 113 16.88 4.97 -13.91
N PHE A 114 15.67 5.29 -13.43
CA PHE A 114 15.46 5.70 -12.04
C PHE A 114 15.49 4.45 -11.14
N GLU A 115 16.69 3.91 -10.95
CA GLU A 115 17.07 3.27 -9.69
C GLU A 115 16.94 4.30 -8.56
N PRO A 116 16.64 3.90 -7.30
CA PRO A 116 16.82 4.79 -6.16
C PRO A 116 18.33 5.03 -5.97
N GLN A 117 18.87 5.95 -6.78
CA GLN A 117 20.25 6.43 -6.77
C GLN A 117 20.46 7.56 -5.75
N ASP A 118 19.59 7.72 -4.74
CA ASP A 118 19.81 8.73 -3.71
C ASP A 118 19.88 8.12 -2.31
N LYS A 119 21.09 7.70 -1.96
CA LYS A 119 21.54 7.50 -0.58
C LYS A 119 21.89 8.83 0.11
N ARG A 120 21.46 9.99 -0.42
CA ARG A 120 21.48 11.25 0.31
C ARG A 120 20.13 11.43 0.99
N PHE A 121 20.13 11.23 2.31
CA PHE A 121 19.01 11.67 3.13
C PHE A 121 19.07 13.19 3.19
N TYR A 122 18.35 13.87 2.29
CA TYR A 122 18.15 15.32 2.39
C TYR A 122 17.45 15.60 3.72
N LYS A 123 18.13 16.33 4.59
CA LYS A 123 17.57 16.74 5.86
C LYS A 123 16.94 18.11 5.68
N ALA A 124 15.63 18.17 5.82
CA ALA A 124 14.88 19.42 5.87
C ALA A 124 15.33 20.30 7.05
N THR A 125 15.37 21.60 6.81
CA THR A 125 15.71 22.61 7.81
C THR A 125 14.55 23.59 8.01
N GLU A 126 14.63 24.36 9.08
CA GLU A 126 13.67 25.46 9.34
C GLU A 126 13.72 26.54 8.26
N GLN A 127 14.83 26.68 7.55
CA GLN A 127 14.93 27.63 6.45
C GLN A 127 14.14 27.13 5.24
N ASP A 128 14.21 25.84 4.93
CA ASP A 128 13.45 25.25 3.82
C ASP A 128 11.94 25.39 4.03
N ILE A 129 11.47 25.24 5.27
CA ILE A 129 10.07 25.50 5.63
C ILE A 129 9.70 26.96 5.39
N ARG A 130 10.50 27.91 5.88
CA ARG A 130 10.24 29.34 5.68
C ARG A 130 10.19 29.72 4.20
N ASP A 131 11.05 29.11 3.39
CA ASP A 131 11.08 29.35 1.95
C ASP A 131 9.83 28.79 1.27
N LEU A 132 9.35 27.60 1.69
CA LEU A 132 8.08 27.04 1.23
C LEU A 132 6.88 27.88 1.68
N GLU A 133 6.78 28.26 2.96
CA GLU A 133 5.71 29.12 3.51
C GLU A 133 5.62 30.45 2.77
N LYS A 134 6.77 31.06 2.47
CA LYS A 134 6.83 32.29 1.66
C LYS A 134 6.31 32.07 0.24
N GLN A 135 6.55 30.89 -0.34
CA GLN A 135 6.08 30.56 -1.68
C GLN A 135 4.58 30.31 -1.72
N ILE A 136 4.05 29.56 -0.76
CA ILE A 136 2.62 29.16 -0.73
C ILE A 136 1.73 30.28 -0.19
N GLY A 137 2.29 31.27 0.50
CA GLY A 137 1.57 32.45 0.98
C GLY A 137 0.83 32.25 2.31
N PHE A 138 1.03 31.12 2.99
CA PHE A 138 0.48 30.83 4.31
C PHE A 138 1.48 30.03 5.18
N LEU A 139 1.24 30.01 6.48
CA LEU A 139 2.07 29.30 7.45
C LEU A 139 1.65 27.83 7.53
N LEU A 140 2.61 26.91 7.56
CA LEU A 140 2.28 25.50 7.67
C LEU A 140 1.76 25.18 9.08
N PRO A 141 0.71 24.35 9.19
CA PRO A 141 0.30 23.75 10.46
C PRO A 141 1.47 23.11 11.21
N GLN A 142 1.47 23.26 12.54
CA GLN A 142 2.62 22.91 13.37
C GLN A 142 2.97 21.42 13.33
N ASP A 143 1.97 20.56 13.20
CA ASP A 143 2.15 19.11 13.09
C ASP A 143 2.75 18.70 11.75
N TYR A 144 2.29 19.28 10.64
CA TYR A 144 2.89 19.04 9.33
C TYR A 144 4.33 19.57 9.24
N ARG A 145 4.61 20.72 9.86
CA ARG A 145 5.98 21.25 10.01
C ARG A 145 6.90 20.25 10.73
N ALA A 146 6.44 19.71 11.85
CA ALA A 146 7.20 18.73 12.62
C ALA A 146 7.45 17.44 11.81
N PHE A 147 6.48 17.01 11.02
CA PHE A 147 6.62 15.90 10.08
C PHE A 147 7.70 16.17 9.02
N LEU A 148 7.67 17.32 8.34
CA LEU A 148 8.65 17.65 7.30
C LEU A 148 10.08 17.74 7.86
N LEU A 149 10.28 18.34 9.03
CA LEU A 149 11.61 18.42 9.66
C LEU A 149 12.17 17.06 10.03
N ARG A 150 11.29 16.12 10.41
CA ARG A 150 11.70 14.81 10.90
C ARG A 150 11.87 13.80 9.78
N TYR A 151 11.01 13.83 8.78
CA TYR A 151 10.90 12.79 7.75
C TYR A 151 11.08 13.31 6.33
N ASN A 152 10.90 14.62 6.10
CA ASN A 152 11.03 15.25 4.79
C ASN A 152 10.10 14.60 3.73
N GLY A 153 8.87 14.25 4.11
CA GLY A 153 7.93 13.53 3.24
C GLY A 153 8.22 12.03 3.17
N GLY A 154 7.98 11.45 2.00
CA GLY A 154 8.33 10.06 1.68
C GLY A 154 7.18 9.07 1.69
N PHE A 155 7.52 7.79 1.58
CA PHE A 155 6.56 6.70 1.42
C PHE A 155 6.02 6.26 2.80
N PRO A 156 4.71 6.39 3.06
CA PRO A 156 4.14 5.87 4.29
C PRO A 156 4.15 4.35 4.28
N THR A 157 4.29 3.76 5.47
CA THR A 157 4.20 2.30 5.64
C THR A 157 2.75 1.84 5.80
N ALA A 158 1.96 2.62 6.55
CA ALA A 158 0.51 2.52 6.59
C ALA A 158 -0.03 3.52 5.58
N CYS A 159 -0.59 3.04 4.50
CA CYS A 159 -1.02 3.88 3.38
C CYS A 159 -2.54 3.87 3.18
N VAL A 160 -3.27 2.98 3.84
CA VAL A 160 -4.70 2.83 3.61
C VAL A 160 -5.49 3.74 4.56
N LEU A 161 -6.36 4.54 3.97
CA LEU A 161 -7.30 5.44 4.61
C LEU A 161 -8.72 4.99 4.21
N ASN A 162 -9.58 4.75 5.21
CA ASN A 162 -11.00 4.41 5.03
C ASN A 162 -11.27 3.29 3.99
N ASP A 163 -10.40 2.27 3.95
CA ASP A 163 -10.43 1.08 3.07
C ASP A 163 -10.31 1.34 1.55
N ASN A 164 -10.45 2.59 1.09
CA ASN A 164 -10.55 2.94 -0.33
C ASN A 164 -9.44 3.86 -0.83
N ILE A 165 -8.85 4.69 0.04
CA ILE A 165 -7.81 5.64 -0.35
C ILE A 165 -6.46 5.05 0.05
N ILE A 166 -5.56 4.84 -0.90
CA ILE A 166 -4.21 4.33 -0.62
C ILE A 166 -3.20 5.42 -0.96
N ILE A 167 -2.52 5.99 0.03
CA ILE A 167 -1.46 6.99 -0.15
C ILE A 167 -0.23 6.30 -0.75
N ASP A 168 0.24 6.75 -1.91
CA ASP A 168 1.49 6.25 -2.51
C ASP A 168 2.69 6.90 -1.81
N TYR A 169 2.74 8.24 -1.78
CA TYR A 169 3.78 8.98 -1.07
C TYR A 169 3.35 10.38 -0.66
N PHE A 170 3.99 10.88 0.40
CA PHE A 170 4.02 12.29 0.74
C PHE A 170 5.12 13.01 -0.05
N TYR A 171 4.82 14.20 -0.55
CA TYR A 171 5.78 15.02 -1.27
C TYR A 171 6.95 15.45 -0.36
N TYR A 172 8.12 15.57 -0.96
CA TYR A 172 9.35 15.93 -0.25
C TYR A 172 9.50 17.44 -0.17
N LEU A 173 9.96 17.95 0.97
CA LEU A 173 10.33 19.35 1.10
C LEU A 173 11.66 19.63 0.37
N VAL A 174 12.65 18.75 0.56
CA VAL A 174 13.98 18.84 -0.06
C VAL A 174 14.31 17.55 -0.79
N THR A 175 14.51 17.62 -2.09
CA THR A 175 14.87 16.48 -2.96
C THR A 175 15.36 17.02 -4.30
N ASP A 176 16.26 16.35 -5.01
CA ASP A 176 16.64 16.77 -6.37
C ASP A 176 15.55 16.45 -7.41
N ASN A 177 14.60 15.57 -7.08
CA ASN A 177 13.48 15.25 -7.96
C ASN A 177 12.36 16.31 -7.88
N ARG A 178 12.28 17.16 -8.91
CA ARG A 178 11.27 18.22 -9.03
C ARG A 178 9.84 17.73 -9.22
N GLU A 179 9.61 16.47 -9.55
CA GLU A 179 8.25 15.93 -9.71
C GLU A 179 7.57 15.67 -8.38
N VAL A 180 8.36 15.44 -7.32
CA VAL A 180 7.87 15.11 -5.98
C VAL A 180 8.25 16.15 -4.94
N ARG A 181 8.85 17.28 -5.37
CA ARG A 181 9.22 18.38 -4.48
C ARG A 181 8.02 19.31 -4.27
N LEU A 182 7.64 19.55 -3.02
CA LEU A 182 6.48 20.39 -2.62
C LEU A 182 6.43 21.73 -3.36
N SER A 183 7.56 22.44 -3.42
CA SER A 183 7.63 23.75 -4.08
C SER A 183 7.36 23.71 -5.59
N ASP A 184 7.72 22.61 -6.25
CA ASP A 184 7.53 22.44 -7.69
C ASP A 184 6.13 21.89 -7.99
N VAL A 185 5.63 20.97 -7.16
CA VAL A 185 4.25 20.46 -7.24
C VAL A 185 3.24 21.58 -7.06
N PHE A 186 3.42 22.45 -6.05
CA PHE A 186 2.54 23.59 -5.80
C PHE A 186 2.42 24.57 -6.98
N LYS A 187 3.44 24.64 -7.85
CA LYS A 187 3.39 25.48 -9.06
C LYS A 187 2.65 24.80 -10.22
N LYS A 188 2.62 23.47 -10.24
CA LYS A 188 2.04 22.67 -11.31
C LYS A 188 0.58 22.37 -11.06
N VAL A 189 0.23 22.01 -9.83
CA VAL A 189 -1.13 21.68 -9.43
C VAL A 189 -1.85 22.98 -9.09
N PRO A 190 -2.96 23.31 -9.76
CA PRO A 190 -3.76 24.46 -9.39
C PRO A 190 -4.27 24.29 -7.95
N ASN A 191 -4.01 25.30 -7.13
CA ASN A 191 -4.42 25.31 -5.72
C ASN A 191 -5.95 25.51 -5.59
N TYR A 192 -6.59 26.20 -6.54
CA TYR A 192 -7.98 26.67 -6.51
C TYR A 192 -8.40 27.40 -5.20
N GLY A 193 -7.42 27.76 -4.35
CA GLY A 193 -7.65 28.41 -3.06
C GLY A 193 -7.75 27.47 -1.86
N TYR A 194 -7.57 26.15 -2.04
CA TYR A 194 -7.75 25.16 -0.97
C TYR A 194 -6.50 24.87 -0.15
N GLY A 195 -5.30 24.98 -0.72
CA GLY A 195 -4.05 24.83 0.02
C GLY A 195 -2.91 24.17 -0.73
N LEU A 196 -2.07 23.46 0.02
CA LEU A 196 -0.83 22.85 -0.45
C LEU A 196 -1.05 21.35 -0.76
N PRO A 197 -0.74 20.86 -1.97
CA PRO A 197 -0.59 19.42 -2.21
C PRO A 197 0.48 18.81 -1.30
N ILE A 198 0.09 17.80 -0.53
CA ILE A 198 0.98 17.13 0.44
C ILE A 198 1.24 15.66 0.12
N ALA A 199 0.35 14.99 -0.63
CA ALA A 199 0.51 13.58 -0.98
C ALA A 199 -0.18 13.23 -2.30
N THR A 200 0.27 12.13 -2.89
CA THR A 200 -0.40 11.45 -4.02
C THR A 200 -0.91 10.08 -3.57
N THR A 201 -2.08 9.68 -4.05
CA THR A 201 -2.62 8.34 -3.86
C THR A 201 -2.15 7.39 -4.95
N LEU A 202 -2.32 6.09 -4.75
CA LEU A 202 -1.98 5.06 -5.73
C LEU A 202 -2.82 5.17 -7.01
N ALA A 203 -4.01 5.78 -6.93
CA ALA A 203 -4.86 6.07 -8.07
C ALA A 203 -4.43 7.32 -8.84
N GLY A 204 -3.55 8.15 -8.25
CA GLY A 204 -3.07 9.41 -8.83
C GLY A 204 -3.65 10.65 -8.14
N ASP A 205 -4.72 10.49 -7.36
CA ASP A 205 -5.40 11.59 -6.64
C ASP A 205 -4.49 12.31 -5.66
N ILE A 206 -4.91 13.51 -5.24
CA ILE A 206 -4.08 14.41 -4.44
C ILE A 206 -4.72 14.68 -3.09
N LEU A 207 -3.91 14.62 -2.03
CA LEU A 207 -4.28 15.19 -0.74
C LEU A 207 -3.77 16.62 -0.62
N ILE A 208 -4.66 17.52 -0.23
CA ILE A 208 -4.40 18.95 -0.04
C ILE A 208 -4.47 19.28 1.45
N LEU A 209 -3.51 20.06 1.93
CA LEU A 209 -3.48 20.65 3.27
C LEU A 209 -3.90 22.11 3.21
N SER A 210 -5.01 22.46 3.87
CA SER A 210 -5.47 23.84 3.99
C SER A 210 -4.60 24.68 4.93
N ALA A 211 -4.75 26.00 4.87
CA ALA A 211 -4.06 26.91 5.78
C ALA A 211 -4.51 26.73 7.24
N GLU A 212 -5.74 26.27 7.43
CA GLU A 212 -6.37 25.94 8.70
C GLU A 212 -5.91 24.57 9.25
N GLY A 213 -5.31 23.75 8.39
CA GLY A 213 -4.75 22.44 8.73
C GLY A 213 -5.61 21.24 8.35
N GLU A 214 -6.77 21.49 7.73
CA GLU A 214 -7.67 20.44 7.25
C GLU A 214 -7.05 19.70 6.05
N ILE A 215 -7.39 18.43 5.94
CA ILE A 215 -6.98 17.57 4.82
C ILE A 215 -8.17 17.37 3.90
N LEU A 216 -7.98 17.69 2.63
CA LEU A 216 -8.96 17.57 1.57
C LEU A 216 -8.46 16.58 0.52
N PHE A 217 -9.38 15.86 -0.11
CA PHE A 217 -9.12 14.89 -1.17
C PHE A 217 -9.57 15.46 -2.52
N PHE A 218 -8.62 15.50 -3.45
CA PHE A 218 -8.81 15.97 -4.82
C PHE A 218 -8.79 14.76 -5.75
N ASP A 219 -9.98 14.37 -6.21
CA ASP A 219 -10.16 13.39 -7.27
C ASP A 219 -9.69 14.01 -8.60
N ILE A 220 -8.60 13.50 -9.17
CA ILE A 220 -8.04 14.07 -10.40
C ILE A 220 -9.00 13.89 -11.57
N GLU A 221 -9.76 12.79 -11.63
CA GLU A 221 -10.65 12.50 -12.76
C GLU A 221 -11.74 13.58 -12.94
N ILE A 222 -12.14 14.22 -11.84
CA ILE A 222 -13.13 15.31 -11.83
C ILE A 222 -12.47 16.67 -12.13
N MET A 223 -11.19 16.80 -11.83
CA MET A 223 -10.45 18.07 -11.87
C MET A 223 -9.65 18.27 -13.16
N THR A 224 -9.65 17.28 -14.05
CA THR A 224 -8.98 17.34 -15.36
C THR A 224 -9.95 17.14 -16.52
N ASP A 225 -9.65 17.73 -17.66
CA ASP A 225 -10.36 17.48 -18.92
C ASP A 225 -9.98 16.13 -19.55
N ASP A 226 -10.60 15.82 -20.69
CA ASP A 226 -10.36 14.57 -21.44
C ASP A 226 -8.90 14.40 -21.90
N ASP A 227 -8.12 15.50 -21.96
CA ASP A 227 -6.69 15.51 -22.31
C ASP A 227 -5.78 15.40 -21.07
N GLY A 228 -6.37 15.32 -19.86
CA GLY A 228 -5.66 15.24 -18.59
C GLY A 228 -5.09 16.57 -18.10
N ALA A 229 -5.52 17.70 -18.67
CA ALA A 229 -5.15 19.03 -18.21
C ALA A 229 -6.12 19.50 -17.11
N PHE A 230 -5.59 20.15 -16.07
CA PHE A 230 -6.43 20.69 -15.01
C PHE A 230 -7.38 21.77 -15.54
N ILE A 231 -8.67 21.67 -15.18
CA ILE A 231 -9.69 22.63 -15.57
C ILE A 231 -9.49 23.98 -14.87
N SER A 232 -9.91 25.09 -15.48
CA SER A 232 -9.67 26.42 -14.92
C SER A 232 -10.58 26.77 -13.74
N GLU A 233 -11.77 26.20 -13.69
CA GLU A 233 -12.78 26.42 -12.66
C GLU A 233 -13.36 25.06 -12.28
N ILE A 234 -13.32 24.73 -10.99
CA ILE A 234 -13.88 23.49 -10.48
C ILE A 234 -15.34 23.74 -10.09
N GLU A 235 -16.24 22.89 -10.57
CA GLU A 235 -17.66 22.95 -10.20
C GLU A 235 -17.93 22.23 -8.86
N TYR A 236 -17.03 21.33 -8.47
CA TYR A 236 -17.16 20.49 -7.29
C TYR A 236 -16.16 20.89 -6.22
N GLU A 237 -16.64 20.98 -4.98
CA GLU A 237 -15.77 21.15 -3.83
C GLU A 237 -15.02 19.84 -3.53
N PRO A 238 -13.75 19.92 -3.13
CA PRO A 238 -12.97 18.75 -2.75
C PRO A 238 -13.56 18.08 -1.50
N GLU A 239 -13.40 16.76 -1.41
CA GLU A 239 -13.93 15.98 -0.30
C GLU A 239 -13.12 16.26 0.96
N TRP A 240 -13.81 16.55 2.07
CA TRP A 240 -13.17 16.68 3.37
C TRP A 240 -12.77 15.31 3.92
N VAL A 241 -11.51 15.16 4.34
CA VAL A 241 -10.97 13.90 4.89
C VAL A 241 -10.88 13.94 6.41
N THR A 242 -10.19 14.95 6.94
CA THR A 242 -9.93 15.07 8.38
C THR A 242 -9.46 16.48 8.74
N GLU A 243 -9.53 16.81 10.03
CA GLU A 243 -9.27 18.11 10.62
C GLU A 243 -7.78 18.47 10.77
N SER A 244 -6.86 17.50 10.68
CA SER A 244 -5.43 17.76 10.84
C SER A 244 -4.55 16.72 10.16
N PHE A 245 -3.30 17.08 9.91
CA PHE A 245 -2.31 16.12 9.41
C PHE A 245 -2.03 15.00 10.42
N THR A 246 -2.07 15.31 11.72
CA THR A 246 -1.94 14.29 12.76
C THR A 246 -3.09 13.29 12.73
N ALA A 247 -4.33 13.78 12.62
CA ALA A 247 -5.51 12.93 12.53
C ALA A 247 -5.50 12.07 11.27
N LEU A 248 -4.98 12.58 10.15
CA LEU A 248 -4.73 11.79 8.94
C LEU A 248 -3.82 10.60 9.25
N LEU A 249 -2.67 10.84 9.89
CA LEU A 249 -1.73 9.78 10.24
C LEU A 249 -2.30 8.75 11.22
N GLU A 250 -3.20 9.14 12.11
CA GLU A 250 -3.85 8.24 13.07
C GLU A 250 -4.89 7.32 12.42
N GLN A 251 -5.44 7.71 11.26
CA GLN A 251 -6.40 6.90 10.51
C GLN A 251 -5.74 5.88 9.56
N LEU A 252 -4.44 6.02 9.30
CA LEU A 252 -3.70 5.10 8.44
C LEU A 252 -3.44 3.76 9.16
N TYR A 253 -3.71 2.64 8.48
CA TYR A 253 -3.43 1.29 9.01
C TYR A 253 -2.61 0.39 8.07
#